data_AF-A0A4V2T2N1-F1
#
_entry.id   AF-A0A4V2T2N1-F1
#
_cell.length_a   1.000
_cell.length_b   1.000
_cell.length_c   1.000
_cell.angle_alpha   90.00
_cell.angle_beta   90.00
_cell.angle_gamma   90.00
#
_symmetry.space_group_name_H-M   'P 1'
#
loop_
_entity.id
_entity.type
_entity.pdbx_description
1 polymer ?
#
loop_
_entity_poly.entity_id
_entity_poly.type
_entity_poly.pdbx_seq_one_letter_code
_entity_poly.pdbx_strand_id
1 'polypeptide(L)'
;MTKEEKQAMIVNALVKSNLQGKLTWKPFEPVPGTVYTEVGGKMVYLSNVRNNELDSIQVEIYADGGLADKFVDDDLVDAQVASVSNDTWFLTLTGLLVSARRKSTGADEVLDSLLKDLEE
;
A
#
# COMPACT_ATOMS: atom_id res chain seq x y z
N MET A 1 -11.78 14.42 -13.98
CA MET A 1 -10.99 13.59 -13.07
C MET A 1 -9.67 14.30 -12.79
N THR A 2 -9.51 14.85 -11.60
CA THR A 2 -8.30 15.55 -11.13
C THR A 2 -7.17 14.55 -10.89
N LYS A 3 -5.98 15.05 -10.54
CA LYS A 3 -4.83 14.20 -10.22
C LYS A 3 -5.11 13.41 -8.94
N GLU A 4 -5.61 14.08 -7.92
CA GLU A 4 -5.94 13.56 -6.60
C GLU A 4 -7.02 12.49 -6.69
N GLU A 5 -8.06 12.71 -7.50
CA GLU A 5 -9.09 11.69 -7.79
C GLU A 5 -8.52 10.42 -8.42
N LYS A 6 -7.56 10.53 -9.35
CA LYS A 6 -6.88 9.36 -9.94
C LYS A 6 -6.07 8.60 -8.89
N GLN A 7 -5.32 9.32 -8.06
CA GLN A 7 -4.48 8.73 -7.03
C GLN A 7 -5.32 8.02 -5.96
N ALA A 8 -6.42 8.64 -5.52
CA ALA A 8 -7.43 8.01 -4.66
C ALA A 8 -8.00 6.72 -5.27
N MET A 9 -8.34 6.74 -6.57
CA MET A 9 -8.80 5.54 -7.28
C MET A 9 -7.73 4.43 -7.33
N ILE A 10 -6.45 4.79 -7.50
CA ILE A 10 -5.34 3.84 -7.45
C ILE A 10 -5.24 3.22 -6.05
N VAL A 11 -5.29 4.02 -4.99
CA VAL A 11 -5.24 3.51 -3.61
C VAL A 11 -6.40 2.55 -3.35
N ASN A 12 -7.63 2.93 -3.71
CA ASN A 12 -8.79 2.05 -3.56
C ASN A 12 -8.63 0.73 -4.34
N ALA A 13 -8.09 0.78 -5.55
CA ALA A 13 -7.82 -0.41 -6.35
C ALA A 13 -6.73 -1.31 -5.72
N LEU A 14 -5.68 -0.71 -5.16
CA LEU A 14 -4.62 -1.42 -4.45
C LEU A 14 -5.14 -2.10 -3.18
N VAL A 15 -5.92 -1.38 -2.36
CA VAL A 15 -6.57 -1.93 -1.16
C VAL A 15 -7.46 -3.10 -1.52
N LYS A 16 -8.37 -2.91 -2.47
CA LYS A 16 -9.30 -3.96 -2.93
C LYS A 16 -8.54 -5.18 -3.45
N SER A 17 -7.51 -4.97 -4.28
CA SER A 17 -6.72 -6.07 -4.85
C SER A 17 -5.90 -6.79 -3.77
N ASN A 18 -5.36 -6.05 -2.80
CA ASN A 18 -4.66 -6.62 -1.65
C ASN A 18 -5.60 -7.51 -0.82
N LEU A 19 -6.78 -7.02 -0.46
CA LEU A 19 -7.77 -7.80 0.30
C LEU A 19 -8.23 -9.06 -0.46
N GLN A 20 -8.26 -9.00 -1.79
CA GLN A 20 -8.58 -10.14 -2.64
C GLN A 20 -7.39 -11.11 -2.88
N GLY A 21 -6.22 -10.86 -2.28
CA GLY A 21 -5.03 -11.69 -2.48
C GLY A 21 -4.42 -11.62 -3.88
N LYS A 22 -4.76 -10.59 -4.67
CA LYS A 22 -4.31 -10.44 -6.07
C LYS A 22 -2.94 -9.79 -6.22
N LEU A 23 -2.41 -9.20 -5.14
CA LEU A 23 -1.12 -8.54 -5.13
C LEU A 23 -0.08 -9.42 -4.46
N THR A 24 1.06 -9.58 -5.12
CA THR A 24 2.26 -10.20 -4.54
C THR A 24 3.21 -9.10 -4.12
N TRP A 25 3.35 -8.90 -2.81
CA TRP A 25 4.25 -7.91 -2.24
C TRP A 25 5.64 -8.51 -2.01
N LYS A 26 6.68 -7.70 -2.21
CA LYS A 26 8.07 -8.05 -1.97
C LYS A 26 8.75 -6.95 -1.15
N PRO A 27 9.68 -7.29 -0.24
CA PRO A 27 10.46 -6.28 0.46
C PRO A 27 11.43 -5.58 -0.51
N PHE A 28 11.66 -4.30 -0.28
CA PHE A 28 12.69 -3.52 -0.96
C PHE A 28 13.85 -3.22 0.01
N GLU A 29 14.81 -4.13 0.06
CA GLU A 29 15.93 -4.11 1.01
C GLU A 29 16.79 -2.82 1.01
N PRO A 30 16.96 -2.06 -0.10
CA PRO A 30 17.69 -0.80 -0.04
C PRO A 30 17.07 0.23 0.92
N VAL A 31 15.78 0.12 1.24
CA VAL A 31 15.07 1.02 2.16
C VAL A 31 14.20 0.20 3.13
N PRO A 32 14.63 0.03 4.40
CA PRO A 32 13.90 -0.76 5.39
C PRO A 32 12.43 -0.39 5.50
N GLY A 33 11.57 -1.41 5.52
CA GLY A 33 10.12 -1.23 5.60
C GLY A 33 9.46 -0.77 4.30
N THR A 34 10.19 -0.61 3.20
CA THR A 34 9.59 -0.39 1.89
C THR A 34 9.18 -1.73 1.29
N VAL A 35 8.00 -1.78 0.69
CA VAL A 35 7.51 -2.93 -0.05
C VAL A 35 7.07 -2.51 -1.43
N TYR A 36 7.10 -3.43 -2.38
CA TYR A 36 6.62 -3.18 -3.73
C TYR A 36 5.83 -4.35 -4.29
N THR A 37 5.00 -4.06 -5.27
CA THR A 37 4.29 -5.05 -6.08
C THR A 37 4.28 -4.61 -7.54
N GLU A 38 4.10 -5.55 -8.46
CA GLU A 38 3.97 -5.26 -9.89
C GLU A 38 2.50 -5.33 -10.31
N VAL A 39 2.00 -4.29 -10.96
CA VAL A 39 0.62 -4.21 -11.46
C VAL A 39 0.65 -3.78 -12.92
N GLY A 40 0.33 -4.71 -13.83
CA GLY A 40 0.26 -4.41 -15.27
C GLY A 40 1.56 -3.84 -15.84
N GLY A 41 2.71 -4.41 -15.46
CA GLY A 41 4.04 -3.96 -15.88
C GLY A 41 4.52 -2.68 -15.19
N LYS A 42 3.83 -2.20 -14.15
CA LYS A 42 4.21 -1.02 -13.36
C LYS A 42 4.58 -1.45 -11.96
N MET A 43 5.67 -0.90 -11.46
CA MET A 43 6.10 -1.15 -10.08
C MET A 43 5.43 -0.13 -9.17
N VAL A 44 4.76 -0.61 -8.12
CA VAL A 44 4.12 0.23 -7.11
C VAL A 44 4.83 -0.01 -5.79
N TYR A 45 5.44 1.02 -5.25
CA TYR A 45 6.13 1.01 -3.96
C TYR A 45 5.27 1.67 -2.90
N LEU A 46 5.32 1.11 -1.69
CA LEU A 46 4.73 1.67 -0.48
C LEU A 46 5.80 1.78 0.59
N SER A 47 5.91 2.97 1.19
CA SER A 47 6.86 3.25 2.26
C SER A 47 6.27 4.25 3.25
N ASN A 48 6.79 4.22 4.47
CA ASN A 48 6.55 5.30 5.42
C ASN A 48 7.59 6.41 5.15
N VAL A 49 7.14 7.65 5.17
CA VAL A 49 8.00 8.83 5.04
C VAL A 49 7.63 9.83 6.10
N ARG A 50 8.62 10.58 6.60
CA ARG A 50 8.37 11.65 7.56
C ARG A 50 8.16 12.95 6.78
N ASN A 51 6.96 13.52 6.84
CA ASN A 51 6.64 14.79 6.21
C ASN A 51 6.27 15.81 7.29
N ASN A 52 7.01 16.93 7.36
CA ASN A 52 6.66 18.08 8.20
C ASN A 52 6.15 17.72 9.61
N GLU A 53 6.95 16.93 10.34
CA GLU A 53 6.71 16.46 11.73
C GLU A 53 5.74 15.29 11.92
N LEU A 54 4.95 14.91 10.91
CA LEU A 54 4.04 13.76 10.96
C LEU A 54 4.55 12.60 10.08
N ASP A 55 4.17 11.38 10.46
CA ASP A 55 4.42 10.20 9.63
C ASP A 55 3.35 10.15 8.54
N SER A 56 3.78 10.02 7.28
CA SER A 56 2.92 9.88 6.11
C SER A 56 3.24 8.56 5.39
N ILE A 57 2.29 8.07 4.60
CA ILE A 57 2.48 6.91 3.74
C ILE A 57 2.63 7.39 2.30
N GLN A 58 3.77 7.03 1.70
CA GLN A 58 4.10 7.37 0.33
C GLN A 58 3.79 6.21 -0.61
N VAL A 59 3.26 6.57 -1.77
CA VAL A 59 3.11 5.69 -2.94
C VAL A 59 4.02 6.20 -4.05
N GLU A 60 4.85 5.34 -4.61
CA GLU A 60 5.63 5.64 -5.82
C GLU A 60 5.27 4.64 -6.93
N ILE A 61 5.02 5.15 -8.13
CA ILE A 61 4.67 4.36 -9.29
C ILE A 61 5.77 4.53 -10.33
N TYR A 62 6.41 3.43 -10.71
CA TYR A 62 7.41 3.41 -11.77
C TYR A 62 6.85 2.72 -13.00
N ALA A 63 7.10 3.34 -14.16
CA ALA A 63 6.74 2.82 -15.48
C ALA A 63 7.87 3.13 -16.45
N ASP A 64 8.09 2.25 -17.43
CA ASP A 64 9.06 2.47 -18.52
C ASP A 64 10.48 2.83 -18.04
N GLY A 65 10.89 2.32 -16.88
CA GLY A 65 12.20 2.55 -16.28
C GLY A 65 12.36 3.85 -15.50
N GLY A 66 11.29 4.63 -15.31
CA GLY A 66 11.31 5.90 -14.58
C GLY A 66 10.16 6.06 -13.58
N LEU A 67 10.28 7.07 -12.71
CA LEU A 67 9.21 7.47 -11.80
C LEU A 67 8.09 8.13 -12.61
N ALA A 68 6.90 7.52 -12.60
CA ALA A 68 5.73 8.00 -13.32
C ALA A 68 4.82 8.89 -12.44
N ASP A 69 4.64 8.52 -11.17
CA ASP A 69 3.91 9.34 -10.20
C ASP A 69 4.40 9.05 -8.77
N LYS A 70 4.18 10.03 -7.89
CA LYS A 70 4.54 9.98 -6.47
C LYS A 70 3.57 10.86 -5.68
N PHE A 71 3.06 10.33 -4.58
CA PHE A 71 2.16 11.04 -3.68
C PHE A 71 2.18 10.45 -2.28
N VAL A 72 1.69 11.23 -1.32
CA VAL A 72 1.44 10.82 0.07
C VAL A 72 -0.06 10.87 0.38
N ASP A 73 -0.46 10.38 1.54
CA ASP A 73 -1.85 10.43 1.98
C ASP A 73 -2.42 11.85 2.12
N ASP A 74 -1.59 12.83 2.47
CA ASP A 74 -2.00 14.25 2.54
C ASP A 74 -2.41 14.83 1.18
N ASP A 75 -1.83 14.33 0.08
CA ASP A 75 -2.20 14.78 -1.28
C ASP A 75 -3.64 14.37 -1.65
N LEU A 76 -4.26 13.49 -0.87
CA LEU A 76 -5.57 12.89 -1.16
C LEU A 76 -6.72 13.49 -0.35
N VAL A 77 -6.45 14.41 0.58
CA VAL A 77 -7.41 14.91 1.58
C VAL A 77 -8.74 15.40 0.96
N ASP A 78 -8.69 16.00 -0.23
CA ASP A 78 -9.87 16.53 -0.92
C ASP A 78 -10.45 15.59 -2.01
N ALA A 79 -9.86 14.40 -2.21
CA ALA A 79 -10.30 13.47 -3.23
C ALA A 79 -11.63 12.78 -2.84
N GLN A 80 -12.76 13.29 -3.36
CA GLN A 80 -14.08 12.69 -3.15
C GLN A 80 -14.30 11.48 -4.07
N VAL A 81 -13.88 10.30 -3.60
CA VAL A 81 -14.15 9.01 -4.26
C VAL A 81 -14.85 8.11 -3.24
N ALA A 82 -15.73 7.21 -3.69
CA ALA A 82 -16.36 6.21 -2.83
C ALA A 82 -15.27 5.40 -2.10
N SER A 83 -14.93 5.79 -0.88
CA SER A 83 -13.89 5.17 -0.08
C SER A 83 -14.41 3.83 0.42
N VAL A 84 -13.51 2.84 0.54
CA VAL A 84 -13.87 1.50 1.01
C VAL A 84 -14.15 1.51 2.53
N SER A 85 -13.82 2.59 3.23
CA SER A 85 -14.24 2.92 4.59
C SER A 85 -14.21 4.44 4.80
N ASN A 86 -14.97 4.97 5.77
CA ASN A 86 -14.98 6.40 6.15
C ASN A 86 -13.67 6.87 6.84
N ASP A 87 -12.56 6.16 6.63
CA ASP A 87 -11.29 6.44 7.30
C ASP A 87 -10.47 7.46 6.50
N THR A 88 -9.61 8.22 7.19
CA THR A 88 -8.66 9.11 6.53
C THR A 88 -7.73 8.33 5.60
N TRP A 89 -7.25 8.95 4.52
CA TRP A 89 -6.31 8.32 3.59
C TRP A 89 -5.06 7.78 4.28
N PHE A 90 -4.62 8.46 5.35
CA PHE A 90 -3.57 7.99 6.25
C PHE A 90 -3.84 6.58 6.80
N LEU A 91 -5.02 6.35 7.38
CA LEU A 91 -5.40 5.04 7.95
C LEU A 91 -5.54 3.98 6.86
N THR A 92 -6.12 4.35 5.72
CA THR A 92 -6.29 3.46 4.57
C THR A 92 -4.93 2.97 4.05
N LEU A 93 -3.99 3.89 3.82
CA LEU A 93 -2.65 3.57 3.36
C LEU A 93 -1.80 2.87 4.42
N THR A 94 -1.99 3.21 5.70
CA THR A 94 -1.35 2.51 6.83
C THR A 94 -1.78 1.05 6.88
N GLY A 95 -3.09 0.78 6.79
CA GLY A 95 -3.63 -0.58 6.74
C GLY A 95 -3.10 -1.37 5.55
N LEU A 96 -3.03 -0.73 4.38
CA LEU A 96 -2.43 -1.33 3.19
C LEU A 96 -0.95 -1.67 3.40
N LEU A 97 -0.15 -0.74 3.90
CA LEU A 97 1.30 -0.95 4.12
C LEU A 97 1.56 -2.06 5.13
N VAL A 98 0.82 -2.10 6.25
CA VAL A 98 0.96 -3.15 7.27
C VAL A 98 0.61 -4.51 6.69
N SER A 99 -0.51 -4.62 5.97
CA SER A 99 -0.90 -5.87 5.31
C SER A 99 0.11 -6.30 4.23
N ALA A 100 0.59 -5.36 3.42
CA ALA A 100 1.59 -5.61 2.39
C ALA A 100 2.90 -6.12 2.98
N ARG A 101 3.38 -5.52 4.09
CA ARG A 101 4.57 -5.97 4.83
C ARG A 101 4.40 -7.40 5.34
N ARG A 102 3.30 -7.70 6.03
CA ARG A 102 3.02 -9.05 6.56
C ARG A 102 3.07 -10.11 5.47
N LYS A 103 2.42 -9.84 4.33
CA LYS A 103 2.43 -10.73 3.16
C LYS A 103 3.82 -10.87 2.55
N SER A 104 4.57 -9.77 2.45
CA SER A 104 5.92 -9.79 1.86
C SER A 104 6.93 -10.59 2.69
N THR A 105 6.71 -10.70 4.01
CA THR A 105 7.59 -11.43 4.93
C THR A 105 7.12 -12.85 5.24
N GLY A 106 5.98 -13.28 4.70
CA GLY A 106 5.38 -14.58 5.04
C GLY A 106 4.78 -14.64 6.45
N ALA A 107 4.49 -13.48 7.06
CA ALA A 107 4.04 -13.43 8.46
C ALA A 107 2.61 -13.95 8.62
N ASP A 108 1.78 -13.83 7.60
CA ASP A 108 0.40 -14.35 7.62
C ASP A 108 0.41 -15.88 7.66
N GLU A 109 1.26 -16.52 6.88
CA GLU A 109 1.44 -17.97 6.82
C GLU A 109 1.98 -18.53 8.14
N VAL A 110 2.89 -17.80 8.81
CA VAL A 110 3.38 -18.15 10.14
C VAL A 110 2.24 -18.10 11.17
N LEU A 111 1.40 -17.07 11.13
CA LEU A 111 0.27 -16.95 12.04
C LEU A 111 -0.78 -18.03 11.80
N ASP A 112 -1.08 -18.36 10.54
CA ASP A 112 -2.00 -19.43 10.18
C ASP A 112 -1.50 -20.80 10.66
N SER A 113 -0.19 -21.06 10.54
CA SER A 113 0.42 -22.28 11.09
C SER A 113 0.30 -22.35 12.61
N LEU A 114 0.57 -21.25 13.31
CA LEU A 114 0.48 -21.18 14.77
C LEU A 114 -0.97 -21.39 15.27
N LEU A 115 -1.96 -20.82 14.58
CA LEU A 115 -3.37 -21.02 14.94
C LEU A 115 -3.76 -22.48 14.81
N LYS A 116 -3.33 -23.13 13.72
CA LYS A 116 -3.58 -24.56 13.51
C LYS A 116 -2.99 -25.40 14.65
N ASP A 117 -1.75 -25.13 15.06
CA ASP A 117 -1.07 -25.86 16.13
C ASP A 117 -1.73 -25.68 17.51
N LEU A 118 -2.46 -24.57 17.75
CA LEU A 118 -3.16 -24.29 19.01
C LEU A 118 -4.58 -24.87 19.09
N GLU A 119 -5.19 -25.18 17.94
CA GLU A 119 -6.53 -25.76 17.84
C GLU A 119 -6.53 -27.30 17.84
N GLU A 120 -5.34 -27.93 17.79
CA GLU A 120 -5.11 -29.38 17.95
C GLU A 120 -4.99 -29.82 19.42
#